data_AF-Q98IK9-F1
#
_entry.id   AF-Q98IK9-F1
#
_cell.length_a   1.000
_cell.length_b   1.000
_cell.length_c   1.000
_cell.angle_alpha   90.00
_cell.angle_beta   90.00
_cell.angle_gamma   90.00
#
_symmetry.space_group_name_H-M   'P 1'
#
loop_
_entity.id
_entity.type
_entity.pdbx_description
1 polymer ?
#
loop_
_entity_poly.entity_id
_entity_poly.type
_entity_poly.pdbx_seq_one_letter_code
_entity_poly.pdbx_strand_id
1 'polypeptide(L)'
;MPRAPVLPKIVRQHAEMAAFLWTVYDRHLLHPDENPDMDAERLARLVERLEAHLDGLWVAGPEGKRIAQQRFAEYPEAGELFVMRMLEAKRPIPITELDLKKVREYLGANGV
;
A
#
# COMPACT_ATOMS: atom_id res chain seq x y z
N MET A 1 -2.42 -7.94 28.70
CA MET A 1 -3.38 -8.74 27.92
C MET A 1 -2.60 -9.55 26.89
N PRO A 2 -2.97 -10.81 26.60
CA PRO A 2 -2.34 -11.57 25.52
C PRO A 2 -2.60 -10.89 24.17
N ARG A 3 -1.65 -11.00 23.23
CA ARG A 3 -1.78 -10.45 21.88
C ARG A 3 -2.93 -11.16 21.15
N ALA A 4 -3.77 -10.41 20.45
CA ALA A 4 -4.82 -10.98 19.62
C ALA A 4 -4.20 -11.91 18.55
N PRO A 5 -4.84 -13.06 18.25
CA PRO A 5 -4.34 -13.98 17.24
C PRO A 5 -4.35 -13.30 15.86
N VAL A 6 -3.31 -13.53 15.07
CA VAL A 6 -3.29 -13.08 13.68
C VAL A 6 -4.15 -14.00 12.83
N LEU A 7 -4.99 -13.43 11.97
CA LEU A 7 -5.77 -14.14 10.96
C LEU A 7 -5.07 -13.98 9.60
N PRO A 8 -4.24 -14.95 9.14
CA PRO A 8 -3.33 -14.73 8.02
C PRO A 8 -4.04 -14.39 6.71
N LYS A 9 -5.23 -14.96 6.47
CA LYS A 9 -6.04 -14.66 5.28
C LYS A 9 -6.55 -13.22 5.27
N ILE A 10 -6.90 -12.67 6.43
CA ILE A 10 -7.37 -11.28 6.56
C ILE A 10 -6.18 -10.33 6.37
N VAL A 11 -5.06 -10.59 7.03
CA VAL A 11 -3.84 -9.77 6.86
C VAL A 11 -3.33 -9.81 5.42
N ARG A 12 -3.44 -10.96 4.74
CA ARG A 12 -3.19 -11.07 3.30
C ARG A 12 -4.06 -10.11 2.49
N GLN A 13 -5.37 -10.06 2.76
CA GLN A 13 -6.26 -9.14 2.06
C GLN A 13 -5.88 -7.68 2.29
N HIS A 14 -5.36 -7.31 3.47
CA HIS A 14 -4.81 -5.97 3.68
C HIS A 14 -3.63 -5.67 2.76
N ALA A 15 -2.70 -6.62 2.57
CA ALA A 15 -1.56 -6.44 1.67
C ALA A 15 -2.01 -6.26 0.22
N GLU A 16 -2.89 -7.14 -0.26
CA GLU A 16 -3.41 -7.11 -1.63
C GLU A 16 -4.24 -5.84 -1.90
N MET A 17 -5.11 -5.46 -0.97
CA MET A 17 -5.91 -4.24 -1.11
C MET A 17 -5.06 -2.98 -1.04
N ALA A 18 -4.03 -2.93 -0.20
CA ALA A 18 -3.11 -1.80 -0.18
C ALA A 18 -2.33 -1.67 -1.50
N ALA A 19 -1.83 -2.79 -2.04
CA ALA A 19 -1.15 -2.80 -3.34
C ALA A 19 -2.07 -2.30 -4.47
N PHE A 20 -3.29 -2.83 -4.53
CA PHE A 20 -4.30 -2.41 -5.51
C PHE A 20 -4.69 -0.93 -5.36
N LEU A 21 -4.94 -0.45 -4.14
CA LEU A 21 -5.34 0.94 -3.93
C LEU A 21 -4.21 1.91 -4.26
N TRP A 22 -2.95 1.53 -4.03
CA TRP A 22 -1.80 2.30 -4.50
C TRP A 22 -1.78 2.43 -6.03
N THR A 23 -2.01 1.35 -6.78
CA THR A 23 -1.99 1.43 -8.25
C THR A 23 -3.12 2.31 -8.79
N VAL A 24 -4.31 2.29 -8.18
CA VAL A 24 -5.41 3.21 -8.52
C VAL A 24 -5.05 4.66 -8.19
N TYR A 25 -4.48 4.91 -7.00
CA TYR A 25 -4.02 6.24 -6.60
C TYR A 25 -2.98 6.80 -7.58
N ASP A 26 -1.93 6.04 -7.84
CA ASP A 26 -0.81 6.48 -8.67
C ASP A 26 -1.25 6.72 -10.12
N ARG A 27 -2.05 5.80 -10.67
CA ARG A 27 -2.59 5.94 -12.02
C ARG A 27 -3.46 7.18 -12.17
N HIS A 28 -4.35 7.44 -11.21
CA HIS A 28 -5.20 8.63 -11.27
C HIS A 28 -4.38 9.92 -11.25
N LEU A 29 -3.30 9.98 -10.46
CA LEU A 29 -2.43 11.15 -10.44
C LEU A 29 -1.63 11.35 -11.73
N LEU A 30 -1.30 10.27 -12.45
CA LEU A 30 -0.61 10.33 -13.74
C LEU A 30 -1.58 10.63 -14.90
N HIS A 31 -2.83 10.21 -14.77
CA HIS A 31 -3.85 10.29 -15.82
C HIS A 31 -5.19 10.79 -15.24
N PRO A 32 -5.26 12.04 -14.76
CA PRO A 32 -6.48 12.56 -14.13
C PRO A 32 -7.69 12.57 -15.07
N ASP A 33 -7.44 12.72 -16.38
CA ASP A 33 -8.50 12.77 -17.40
C ASP A 33 -9.15 11.39 -17.69
N GLU A 34 -8.55 10.27 -17.28
CA GLU A 34 -9.12 8.93 -17.47
C GLU A 34 -10.34 8.67 -16.56
N ASN A 35 -10.46 9.40 -15.46
CA ASN A 35 -11.56 9.25 -14.50
C ASN A 35 -12.00 10.61 -13.94
N PRO A 36 -12.80 11.37 -14.73
CA PRO A 36 -13.24 12.71 -14.32
C PRO A 36 -14.17 12.70 -13.09
N ASP A 37 -14.77 11.55 -12.78
CA ASP A 37 -15.60 11.38 -11.58
C ASP A 37 -14.78 11.26 -10.30
N MET A 38 -13.46 11.07 -10.37
CA MET A 38 -12.57 11.03 -9.22
C MET A 38 -12.24 12.45 -8.74
N ASP A 39 -13.21 13.07 -8.08
CA ASP A 39 -13.05 14.36 -7.41
C ASP A 39 -12.11 14.27 -6.18
N ALA A 40 -11.75 15.43 -5.61
CA ALA A 40 -10.86 15.52 -4.46
C ALA A 40 -11.38 14.75 -3.22
N GLU A 41 -12.70 14.68 -3.03
CA GLU A 41 -13.31 13.99 -1.90
C GLU A 41 -13.18 12.46 -2.05
N ARG A 42 -13.37 11.95 -3.27
CA ARG A 42 -13.17 10.53 -3.60
C ARG A 42 -11.70 10.14 -3.52
N LEU A 43 -10.80 11.01 -3.97
CA LEU A 43 -9.37 10.77 -3.84
C LEU A 43 -8.95 10.71 -2.37
N ALA A 44 -9.46 11.61 -1.52
CA ALA A 44 -9.21 11.57 -0.09
C ALA A 44 -9.70 10.26 0.56
N ARG A 45 -10.92 9.81 0.25
CA ARG A 45 -11.43 8.51 0.72
C ARG A 45 -10.61 7.32 0.22
N LEU A 46 -10.07 7.40 -0.99
CA LEU A 46 -9.19 6.36 -1.51
C LEU A 46 -7.90 6.28 -0.69
N VAL A 47 -7.30 7.44 -0.39
CA VAL A 47 -6.12 7.54 0.48
C VAL A 47 -6.41 7.00 1.88
N GLU A 48 -7.52 7.38 2.50
CA GLU A 48 -7.93 6.85 3.82
C GLU A 48 -8.04 5.32 3.83
N ARG A 49 -8.63 4.73 2.78
CA ARG A 49 -8.73 3.28 2.64
C ARG A 49 -7.37 2.61 2.45
N LEU A 50 -6.50 3.21 1.64
CA LEU A 50 -5.13 2.73 1.44
C LEU A 50 -4.37 2.73 2.77
N GLU A 51 -4.41 3.84 3.50
CA GLU A 51 -3.77 3.97 4.80
C GLU A 51 -4.33 3.00 5.84
N ALA A 52 -5.65 2.78 5.88
CA ALA A 52 -6.26 1.79 6.76
C ALA A 52 -5.78 0.36 6.46
N HIS A 53 -5.55 0.02 5.19
CA HIS A 53 -4.98 -1.29 4.85
C HIS A 53 -3.51 -1.42 5.26
N LEU A 54 -2.70 -0.37 5.07
CA LEU A 54 -1.32 -0.34 5.56
C LEU A 54 -1.26 -0.41 7.08
N ASP A 55 -2.14 0.29 7.80
CA ASP A 55 -2.25 0.23 9.26
C ASP A 55 -2.56 -1.19 9.75
N GLY A 56 -3.49 -1.89 9.09
CA GLY A 56 -3.79 -3.30 9.41
C GLY A 56 -2.55 -4.21 9.31
N LEU A 57 -1.65 -3.96 8.36
CA LEU A 57 -0.37 -4.68 8.24
C LEU A 57 0.62 -4.28 9.35
N TRP A 58 0.67 -3.00 9.71
CA TRP A 58 1.48 -2.50 10.83
C TRP A 58 1.05 -3.10 12.17
N VAL A 59 -0.26 -3.17 12.44
CA VAL A 59 -0.84 -3.80 13.63
C VAL A 59 -0.54 -5.31 13.68
N ALA A 60 -0.55 -5.99 12.52
CA ALA A 60 -0.13 -7.39 12.41
C ALA A 60 1.37 -7.60 12.69
N GLY A 61 2.17 -6.54 12.67
CA GLY A 61 3.57 -6.54 13.08
C GLY A 61 4.44 -7.45 12.19
N PRO A 62 5.30 -8.31 12.76
CA PRO A 62 6.17 -9.19 11.97
C PRO A 62 5.42 -10.06 10.96
N GLU A 63 4.20 -10.49 11.30
CA GLU A 63 3.38 -11.33 10.41
C GLU A 63 2.84 -10.54 9.22
N GLY A 64 2.50 -9.26 9.41
CA GLY A 64 2.14 -8.36 8.31
C GLY A 64 3.30 -8.16 7.34
N LYS A 65 4.51 -7.95 7.86
CA LYS A 65 5.73 -7.85 7.03
C LYS A 65 6.01 -9.12 6.25
N ARG A 66 5.93 -10.29 6.92
CA ARG A 66 6.14 -11.60 6.30
C ARG A 66 5.13 -11.86 5.17
N ILE A 67 3.87 -11.50 5.38
CA ILE A 67 2.81 -11.67 4.38
C ILE A 67 3.01 -10.72 3.19
N ALA A 68 3.38 -9.46 3.42
CA ALA A 68 3.69 -8.52 2.35
C ALA A 68 4.88 -9.01 1.50
N GLN A 69 5.94 -9.52 2.14
CA GLN A 69 7.07 -10.14 1.46
C GLN A 69 6.67 -11.35 0.60
N GLN A 70 5.77 -12.20 1.11
CA GLN A 70 5.23 -13.32 0.32
C GLN A 70 4.42 -12.86 -0.88
N ARG A 71 3.63 -11.78 -0.74
CA ARG A 71 2.87 -11.23 -1.86
C ARG A 71 3.79 -10.67 -2.94
N PHE A 72 4.82 -9.91 -2.57
CA PHE A 72 5.81 -9.43 -3.54
C PHE A 72 6.62 -10.57 -4.20
N ALA A 73 6.96 -11.61 -3.45
CA ALA A 73 7.65 -12.78 -4.02
C ALA A 73 6.78 -13.55 -5.03
N GLU A 74 5.45 -13.53 -4.86
CA GLU A 74 4.49 -14.16 -5.77
C GLU A 74 4.14 -13.23 -6.95
N TYR A 75 4.04 -11.94 -6.69
CA TYR A 75 3.67 -10.88 -7.63
C TYR A 75 4.63 -9.69 -7.47
N PRO A 76 5.76 -9.67 -8.19
CA PRO A 76 6.81 -8.66 -8.01
C PRO A 76 6.48 -7.33 -8.71
N GLU A 77 5.24 -6.86 -8.59
CA GLU A 77 4.75 -5.64 -9.24
C GLU A 77 4.94 -4.40 -8.34
N ALA A 78 4.74 -3.21 -8.92
CA ALA A 78 4.94 -1.93 -8.23
C ALA A 78 4.06 -1.76 -6.98
N GLY A 79 2.84 -2.32 -6.97
CA GLY A 79 1.92 -2.24 -5.83
C GLY A 79 2.43 -3.01 -4.62
N GLU A 80 2.86 -4.24 -4.81
CA GLU A 80 3.39 -5.11 -3.77
C GLU A 80 4.72 -4.58 -3.23
N LEU A 81 5.59 -4.08 -4.13
CA LEU A 81 6.84 -3.44 -3.73
C LEU A 81 6.58 -2.17 -2.90
N PHE A 82 5.60 -1.36 -3.29
CA PHE A 82 5.18 -0.18 -2.53
C PHE A 82 4.78 -0.56 -1.10
N VAL A 83 3.91 -1.56 -0.94
CA VAL A 83 3.46 -2.03 0.38
C VAL A 83 4.65 -2.53 1.21
N MET A 84 5.53 -3.35 0.64
CA MET A 84 6.74 -3.79 1.33
C MET A 84 7.56 -2.61 1.84
N ARG A 85 7.80 -1.61 0.98
CA ARG A 85 8.64 -0.47 1.34
C ARG A 85 8.01 0.40 2.43
N MET A 86 6.69 0.57 2.41
CA MET A 86 5.96 1.28 3.46
C MET A 86 6.09 0.60 4.83
N LEU A 87 6.19 -0.73 4.87
CA LEU A 87 6.38 -1.50 6.11
C LEU A 87 7.84 -1.56 6.61
N GLU A 88 8.80 -1.17 5.78
CA GLU A 88 10.21 -1.04 6.18
C GLU A 88 10.53 0.29 6.87
N ALA A 89 9.64 1.28 6.75
CA ALA A 89 9.77 2.54 7.44
C ALA A 89 9.86 2.34 8.97
N LYS A 90 10.47 3.29 9.67
CA LYS A 90 10.57 3.24 11.15
C LYS A 90 9.23 3.50 11.86
N ARG A 91 8.31 4.14 11.16
CA ARG A 91 6.95 4.48 11.59
C ARG A 91 6.03 4.46 10.36
N PRO A 92 4.70 4.30 10.53
CA PRO A 92 3.76 4.59 9.46
C PRO A 92 3.98 6.00 8.90
N ILE A 93 3.99 6.13 7.58
CA ILE A 93 4.14 7.40 6.86
C ILE A 93 2.81 7.66 6.15
N PRO A 94 2.15 8.81 6.36
CA PRO A 94 0.98 9.18 5.59
C PRO A 94 1.29 9.27 4.09
N ILE A 95 0.36 8.87 3.24
CA ILE A 95 0.52 8.90 1.78
C ILE A 95 0.75 10.34 1.29
N THR A 96 0.11 11.32 1.95
CA THR A 96 0.24 12.74 1.65
C THR A 96 1.62 13.33 1.98
N GLU A 97 2.43 12.65 2.79
CA GLU A 97 3.80 13.05 3.12
C GLU A 97 4.86 12.46 2.16
N LEU A 98 4.45 11.62 1.21
CA LEU A 98 5.37 10.96 0.28
C LEU A 98 5.89 11.90 -0.81
N ASP A 99 7.19 11.82 -1.08
CA ASP A 99 7.78 12.34 -2.32
C ASP A 99 7.48 11.36 -3.46
N LEU A 100 6.33 11.56 -4.11
CA LEU A 100 5.83 10.63 -5.15
C LEU A 100 6.81 10.46 -6.32
N LYS A 101 7.63 11.47 -6.61
CA LYS A 101 8.66 11.35 -7.66
C LYS A 101 9.69 10.29 -7.25
N LYS A 102 10.24 10.39 -6.04
CA LYS A 102 11.21 9.39 -5.52
C LYS A 102 10.59 8.01 -5.35
N VAL A 103 9.32 7.95 -4.93
CA VAL A 103 8.59 6.67 -4.84
C VAL A 103 8.52 6.02 -6.22
N ARG A 104 8.05 6.73 -7.25
CA ARG A 104 7.96 6.22 -8.62
C ARG A 104 9.32 5.82 -9.20
N GLU A 105 10.36 6.62 -8.98
CA GLU A 105 11.73 6.29 -9.40
C GLU A 105 12.22 4.99 -8.75
N TYR A 106 11.99 4.82 -7.45
CA TYR A 106 12.35 3.60 -6.74
C TYR A 106 11.55 2.39 -7.24
N LEU A 107 10.23 2.52 -7.39
CA LEU A 107 9.36 1.45 -7.87
C LEU A 107 9.71 1.05 -9.31
N GLY A 108 9.93 2.01 -10.21
CA GLY A 108 10.31 1.73 -11.60
C GLY A 108 11.70 1.09 -11.75
N ALA A 109 12.60 1.31 -10.79
CA ALA A 109 13.93 0.70 -10.79
C ALA A 109 13.97 -0.71 -10.15
N ASN A 110 12.95 -1.10 -9.38
CA ASN A 110 12.98 -2.30 -8.54
C ASN A 110 11.74 -3.21 -8.67
N GLY A 111 10.64 -2.72 -9.24
CA GLY A 111 9.47 -3.52 -9.61
C GLY A 111 9.60 -4.04 -11.04
N VAL A 112 8.99 -5.20 -11.31
CA VAL A 112 8.95 -5.83 -12.65
C VAL A 112 7.76 -5.31 -13.45
#